data_AF-A0AAP0J9I3-F1
#
_entry.id   AF-A0AAP0J9I3-F1
#
_cell.length_a   1.000
_cell.length_b   1.000
_cell.length_c   1.000
_cell.angle_alpha   90.00
_cell.angle_beta   90.00
_cell.angle_gamma   90.00
#
_symmetry.space_group_name_H-M   'P 1'
#
loop_
_entity.id
_entity.type
_entity.pdbx_description
1 polymer ?
#
loop_
_entity_poly.entity_id
_entity_poly.type
_entity_poly.pdbx_seq_one_letter_code
_entity_poly.pdbx_strand_id
1 'polypeptide(L)'
;MAVMIVFDFDKTILDCDSDNWVADGLGFTKSFEELTSTMPWNLAMDIVLGKMHSQGITIEDIADCLRKAPLIPHIASTIKTAHSLGYTIHSLRALFDWINFANRDQRSSSTNIEHHRQSRAAQNLPLS
;
A
#
# COMPACT_ATOMS: atom_id res chain seq x y z
N MET A 1 -15.07 3.08 29.69
CA MET A 1 -15.04 2.40 28.36
C MET A 1 -14.27 3.31 27.42
N ALA A 2 -13.26 2.81 26.71
CA ALA A 2 -12.55 3.58 25.69
C ALA A 2 -13.21 3.32 24.34
N VAL A 3 -13.59 4.39 23.64
CA VAL A 3 -14.11 4.29 22.27
C VAL A 3 -12.92 4.37 21.31
N MET A 4 -12.81 3.38 20.42
CA MET A 4 -11.83 3.37 19.34
C MET A 4 -12.53 3.72 18.03
N ILE A 5 -11.99 4.67 17.30
CA ILE A 5 -12.43 5.02 15.94
C ILE A 5 -11.35 4.56 14.98
N VAL A 6 -11.76 3.74 14.01
CA VAL A 6 -10.90 3.25 12.94
C VAL A 6 -11.39 3.86 11.64
N PHE A 7 -10.52 4.62 10.98
CA PHE A 7 -10.77 5.14 9.64
C PHE A 7 -10.10 4.22 8.62
N ASP A 8 -10.85 3.86 7.58
CA ASP A 8 -10.24 3.38 6.35
C ASP A 8 -9.51 4.53 5.63
N PHE A 9 -8.66 4.24 4.66
CA PHE A 9 -7.86 5.25 3.97
C PHE A 9 -8.53 5.73 2.69
N ASP A 10 -8.67 4.84 1.70
CA ASP A 10 -9.26 5.16 0.41
C ASP A 10 -10.75 5.48 0.56
N LYS A 11 -11.19 6.55 -0.10
CA LYS A 11 -12.60 7.00 -0.09
C LYS A 11 -13.17 7.20 1.33
N THR A 12 -12.32 7.39 2.33
CA THR A 12 -12.68 7.66 3.73
C THR A 12 -11.85 8.80 4.31
N ILE A 13 -10.52 8.72 4.21
CA ILE A 13 -9.63 9.84 4.51
C ILE A 13 -9.33 10.61 3.24
N LEU A 14 -8.97 9.90 2.18
CA LEU A 14 -8.77 10.47 0.86
C LEU A 14 -10.10 10.54 0.10
N ASP A 15 -10.28 11.60 -0.68
CA ASP A 15 -11.38 11.75 -1.64
C ASP A 15 -11.03 11.11 -3.00
N CYS A 16 -10.21 10.07 -2.98
CA CYS A 16 -9.79 9.32 -4.14
C CYS A 16 -9.37 7.90 -3.73
N ASP A 17 -9.09 7.09 -4.76
CA ASP A 17 -8.39 5.82 -4.64
C ASP A 17 -6.88 6.08 -4.74
N SER A 18 -6.12 5.71 -3.71
CA SER A 18 -4.69 6.04 -3.59
C SER A 18 -3.81 5.30 -4.60
N ASP A 19 -4.18 4.08 -4.99
CA ASP A 19 -3.43 3.32 -6.00
C ASP A 19 -3.56 3.98 -7.37
N ASN A 20 -4.80 4.32 -7.76
CA ASN A 20 -5.06 5.09 -8.98
C ASN A 20 -4.34 6.44 -8.95
N TRP A 21 -4.40 7.16 -7.82
CA TRP A 21 -3.75 8.46 -7.68
C TRP A 21 -2.23 8.40 -7.92
N VAL A 22 -1.57 7.40 -7.33
CA VAL A 22 -0.12 7.19 -7.50
C VAL A 22 0.21 6.73 -8.91
N ALA A 23 -0.57 5.80 -9.47
CA ALA A 23 -0.37 5.33 -10.83
C ALA A 23 -0.49 6.48 -11.84
N ASP A 24 -1.49 7.35 -11.68
CA ASP A 24 -1.69 8.51 -12.53
C ASP A 24 -0.59 9.57 -12.34
N GLY A 25 -0.32 9.93 -11.08
CA GLY A 25 0.65 10.97 -10.74
C GLY A 25 2.08 10.64 -11.12
N LEU A 26 2.43 9.36 -11.27
CA LEU A 26 3.77 8.89 -11.63
C LEU A 26 3.85 8.32 -13.06
N GLY A 27 2.76 8.37 -13.85
CA GLY A 27 2.77 7.97 -15.27
C GLY A 27 2.67 6.46 -15.52
N PHE A 28 2.10 5.70 -14.58
CA PHE A 28 1.90 4.25 -14.66
C PHE A 28 0.45 3.80 -14.90
N THR A 29 -0.51 4.73 -15.09
CA THR A 29 -1.95 4.45 -15.32
C THR A 29 -2.18 3.27 -16.23
N LYS A 30 -1.62 3.30 -17.45
CA LYS A 30 -1.83 2.25 -18.44
C LYS A 30 -1.33 0.88 -17.96
N SER A 31 -0.14 0.83 -17.35
CA SER A 31 0.38 -0.43 -16.79
C SER A 31 -0.48 -0.94 -15.65
N PHE A 32 -0.97 -0.04 -14.80
CA PHE A 32 -1.84 -0.39 -13.68
C PHE A 32 -3.18 -0.95 -14.16
N GLU A 33 -3.85 -0.29 -15.10
CA GLU A 33 -5.12 -0.73 -15.68
C GLU A 33 -5.01 -2.07 -16.43
N GLU A 34 -3.97 -2.24 -17.25
CA GLU A 34 -3.74 -3.50 -17.98
C GLU A 34 -3.45 -4.67 -17.03
N LEU A 35 -2.66 -4.46 -15.99
CA LEU A 35 -2.32 -5.53 -15.05
C LEU A 35 -3.51 -5.86 -14.14
N THR A 36 -4.18 -4.86 -13.56
CA THR A 36 -5.33 -5.10 -12.67
C THR A 36 -6.54 -5.71 -13.37
N SER A 37 -6.67 -5.52 -14.68
CA SER A 37 -7.73 -6.18 -15.48
C SER A 37 -7.41 -7.63 -15.87
N THR A 38 -6.15 -8.06 -15.78
CA THR A 38 -5.70 -9.37 -16.29
C THR A 38 -5.25 -10.34 -15.20
N MET A 39 -5.00 -9.87 -13.97
CA MET A 39 -4.52 -10.72 -12.87
C MET A 39 -4.99 -10.22 -11.49
N PRO A 40 -4.83 -11.03 -10.42
CA PRO A 40 -5.18 -10.62 -9.07
C PRO A 40 -4.44 -9.35 -8.65
N TRP A 41 -5.14 -8.44 -7.97
CA TRP A 41 -4.64 -7.11 -7.61
C TRP A 41 -3.28 -7.15 -6.89
N ASN A 42 -3.06 -8.06 -5.94
CA ASN A 42 -1.78 -8.18 -5.23
C ASN A 42 -0.60 -8.46 -6.18
N LEU A 43 -0.81 -9.31 -7.19
CA LEU A 43 0.21 -9.63 -8.19
C LEU A 43 0.42 -8.45 -9.13
N ALA A 44 -0.67 -7.78 -9.55
CA ALA A 44 -0.58 -6.57 -10.36
C ALA A 44 0.24 -5.49 -9.65
N MET A 45 0.00 -5.27 -8.35
CA MET A 45 0.72 -4.28 -7.55
C MET A 45 2.21 -4.61 -7.39
N ASP A 46 2.55 -5.87 -7.12
CA ASP A 46 3.94 -6.32 -7.06
C ASP A 46 4.70 -5.99 -8.36
N ILE A 47 4.06 -6.22 -9.51
CA ILE A 47 4.63 -5.92 -10.82
C ILE A 47 4.71 -4.41 -11.08
N VAL A 48 3.66 -3.63 -10.78
CA VAL A 48 3.64 -2.17 -10.99
C VAL A 48 4.72 -1.49 -10.14
N LEU A 49 4.83 -1.86 -8.87
CA LEU A 49 5.80 -1.28 -7.95
C LEU A 49 7.23 -1.71 -8.29
N GLY A 50 7.42 -2.96 -8.76
CA GLY A 50 8.67 -3.40 -9.35
C GLY A 50 9.07 -2.59 -10.59
N LYS A 51 8.12 -2.30 -11.49
CA LYS A 51 8.35 -1.43 -12.66
C LYS A 51 8.73 -0.01 -12.24
N MET A 52 8.00 0.60 -11.31
CA MET A 52 8.33 1.91 -10.75
C MET A 52 9.76 1.94 -10.23
N HIS A 53 10.12 0.96 -9.39
CA HIS A 53 11.46 0.86 -8.82
C HIS A 53 12.55 0.75 -9.91
N SER A 54 12.35 -0.09 -10.93
CA SER A 54 13.30 -0.21 -12.04
C SER A 54 13.50 1.05 -12.86
N GLN A 55 12.52 1.97 -12.84
CA GLN A 55 12.59 3.28 -13.50
C GLN A 55 13.15 4.38 -12.58
N GLY A 56 13.60 4.02 -11.37
CA GLY A 56 14.21 4.93 -10.41
C GLY A 56 13.20 5.71 -9.56
N ILE A 57 11.90 5.38 -9.62
CA ILE A 57 10.90 5.95 -8.72
C ILE A 57 11.17 5.44 -7.31
N THR A 58 11.32 6.39 -6.39
CA THR A 58 11.58 6.12 -4.98
C THR A 58 10.30 6.08 -4.17
N ILE A 59 10.42 5.60 -2.93
CA ILE A 59 9.30 5.62 -1.98
C ILE A 59 8.96 7.06 -1.58
N GLU A 60 9.96 7.93 -1.56
CA GLU A 60 9.81 9.36 -1.34
C GLU A 60 8.97 9.99 -2.44
N ASP A 61 9.18 9.61 -3.71
CA ASP A 61 8.36 10.07 -4.84
C ASP A 61 6.89 9.63 -4.70
N ILE A 62 6.66 8.38 -4.30
CA ILE A 62 5.32 7.84 -4.02
C ILE A 62 4.67 8.62 -2.87
N ALA A 63 5.42 8.86 -1.78
CA ALA A 63 4.93 9.62 -0.63
C ALA A 63 4.61 11.07 -0.99
N ASP A 64 5.45 11.72 -1.80
CA ASP A 64 5.22 13.09 -2.30
C ASP A 64 4.02 13.16 -3.25
N CYS A 65 3.76 12.10 -4.02
CA CYS A 65 2.55 11.99 -4.82
C CYS A 65 1.30 11.89 -3.92
N LEU A 66 1.32 10.99 -2.93
CA LEU A 66 0.22 10.79 -1.99
C LEU A 66 -0.08 12.02 -1.13
N ARG A 67 0.93 12.81 -0.75
CA ARG A 67 0.73 14.07 0.00
C ARG A 67 -0.13 15.09 -0.75
N LYS A 68 -0.22 14.96 -2.09
CA LYS A 68 -1.03 15.84 -2.95
C LYS A 68 -2.45 15.31 -3.17
N ALA A 69 -2.76 14.09 -2.69
CA ALA A 69 -4.07 13.51 -2.83
C ALA A 69 -5.14 14.34 -2.10
N PRO A 70 -6.33 14.52 -2.71
CA PRO A 70 -7.40 15.27 -2.07
C PRO A 70 -7.90 14.54 -0.82
N LEU A 71 -8.21 15.30 0.23
CA LEU A 71 -8.83 14.79 1.45
C LEU A 71 -10.35 14.93 1.38
N ILE A 72 -11.08 13.99 1.98
CA ILE A 72 -12.53 14.13 2.14
C ILE A 72 -12.84 15.41 2.92
N PRO A 73 -13.79 16.24 2.47
CA PRO A 73 -14.19 17.44 3.20
C PRO A 73 -14.48 17.14 4.67
N HIS A 74 -14.01 18.03 5.56
CA HIS A 74 -14.22 17.94 7.01
C HIS A 74 -13.55 16.75 7.73
N ILE A 75 -12.80 15.85 7.06
CA ILE A 75 -12.14 14.74 7.74
C ILE A 75 -11.18 15.21 8.84
N ALA A 76 -10.44 16.29 8.58
CA ALA A 76 -9.52 16.89 9.54
C ALA A 76 -10.26 17.43 10.79
N SER A 77 -11.44 18.04 10.61
CA SER A 77 -12.25 18.49 11.75
C SER A 77 -12.84 17.30 12.51
N THR A 78 -13.29 16.25 11.82
CA THR A 78 -13.83 15.03 12.45
C THR A 78 -12.79 14.34 13.33
N ILE A 79 -11.56 14.18 12.82
CA ILE A 79 -10.44 13.60 13.58
C ILE A 79 -10.11 14.47 14.80
N LYS A 80 -10.04 15.80 14.64
CA LYS A 80 -9.78 16.72 15.76
C LYS A 80 -10.85 16.64 16.84
N THR A 81 -12.12 16.56 16.47
CA THR A 81 -13.24 16.42 17.41
C THR A 81 -13.21 15.07 18.12
N ALA A 82 -12.98 13.97 17.41
CA ALA A 82 -12.82 12.65 18.02
C ALA A 82 -11.69 12.64 19.06
N HIS A 83 -10.56 13.26 18.74
CA HIS A 83 -9.43 13.36 19.64
C HIS A 83 -9.74 14.22 20.88
N SER A 84 -10.42 15.36 20.70
CA SER A 84 -10.80 16.23 21.85
C SER A 84 -11.82 15.58 22.79
N LEU A 85 -12.61 14.62 22.29
CA LEU A 85 -13.52 13.80 23.09
C LEU A 85 -12.82 12.62 23.80
N GLY A 86 -11.51 12.47 23.63
CA GLY A 86 -10.71 11.42 24.28
C GLY A 86 -10.80 10.05 23.61
N TYR A 87 -11.21 10.00 22.34
CA TYR A 87 -11.25 8.75 21.57
C TYR A 87 -9.88 8.41 20.99
N THR A 88 -9.55 7.12 20.99
CA THR A 88 -8.34 6.63 20.33
C THR A 88 -8.61 6.48 18.84
N ILE A 89 -7.75 7.06 18.00
CA ILE A 89 -7.91 7.10 16.54
C ILE A 89 -6.83 6.25 15.89
N HIS A 90 -7.23 5.35 14.99
CA HIS A 90 -6.34 4.58 14.13
C HIS A 90 -6.78 4.69 12.67
N SER A 91 -5.84 4.51 11.75
CA SER A 91 -6.09 4.42 10.31
C SER A 91 -5.60 3.08 9.79
N LEU A 92 -6.43 2.37 9.03
CA LEU A 92 -6.02 1.19 8.27
C LEU A 92 -5.26 1.66 7.04
N ARG A 93 -4.07 1.12 6.76
CA ARG A 93 -3.19 1.62 5.70
C ARG A 93 -2.42 0.50 5.00
N ALA A 94 -3.14 -0.29 4.19
CA ALA A 94 -2.56 -1.44 3.50
C ALA A 94 -1.35 -1.09 2.62
N LEU A 95 -1.42 0.00 1.84
CA LEU A 95 -0.33 0.41 0.93
C LEU A 95 0.95 0.81 1.67
N PHE A 96 0.83 1.56 2.76
CA PHE A 96 2.00 2.03 3.51
C PHE A 96 2.60 0.91 4.37
N ASP A 97 1.76 0.03 4.91
CA ASP A 97 2.21 -1.17 5.61
C ASP A 97 2.96 -2.10 4.65
N TRP A 98 2.49 -2.25 3.40
CA TRP A 98 3.18 -2.99 2.35
C TRP A 98 4.51 -2.33 1.92
N ILE A 99 4.55 -1.01 1.74
CA ILE A 99 5.80 -0.28 1.44
C ILE A 99 6.82 -0.46 2.56
N ASN A 100 6.39 -0.34 3.82
CA ASN A 100 7.25 -0.57 4.98
C ASN A 100 7.70 -2.04 5.08
N PHE A 101 6.85 -2.99 4.72
CA PHE A 101 7.19 -4.40 4.62
C PHE A 101 8.24 -4.66 3.53
N ALA A 102 8.03 -4.15 2.31
CA ALA A 102 8.98 -4.26 1.20
C ALA A 102 10.35 -3.66 1.55
N ASN A 103 10.37 -2.54 2.28
CA ASN A 103 11.60 -1.94 2.82
C ASN A 103 12.32 -2.80 3.86
N ARG A 104 11.58 -3.53 4.70
CA ARG A 104 12.18 -4.46 5.67
C ARG A 104 12.85 -5.64 4.98
N ASP A 105 12.24 -6.16 3.91
CA ASP A 105 12.83 -7.26 3.14
C ASP A 105 14.07 -6.82 2.34
N GLN A 106 14.10 -5.58 1.82
CA GLN A 106 15.32 -5.02 1.20
C GLN A 106 16.48 -4.86 2.20
N ARG A 107 16.19 -4.50 3.46
CA ARG A 107 17.21 -4.43 4.52
C ARG A 107 17.71 -5.81 4.98
N SER A 108 16.97 -6.86 4.66
CA SER A 108 17.23 -8.26 5.03
C SER A 108 17.92 -9.06 3.93
N SER A 109 17.97 -8.55 2.70
CA SER A 109 18.39 -9.28 1.49
C SER A 109 19.88 -9.13 1.14
N SER A 110 20.73 -8.81 2.11
CA SER A 110 22.15 -9.23 2.03
C SER A 110 22.36 -10.72 2.36
N THR A 111 21.33 -11.48 2.76
CA THR A 111 21.57 -12.90 3.17
C THR A 111 20.51 -13.97 2.91
N ASN A 112 19.30 -13.73 2.36
CA ASN A 112 18.28 -14.81 2.45
C ASN A 112 17.23 -15.01 1.34
N ILE A 113 17.46 -14.55 0.11
CA ILE A 113 16.48 -14.77 -0.98
C ILE A 113 16.42 -16.25 -1.44
N GLU A 114 17.48 -17.04 -1.24
CA GLU A 114 17.53 -18.42 -1.75
C GLU A 114 16.73 -19.43 -0.90
N HIS A 115 16.53 -19.18 0.39
CA HIS A 115 15.91 -20.16 1.31
C HIS A 115 14.39 -20.21 1.23
N HIS A 116 13.73 -19.12 0.80
CA HIS A 116 12.27 -19.03 0.80
C HIS A 116 11.62 -19.65 -0.45
N ARG A 117 12.35 -19.75 -1.58
CA ARG A 117 11.86 -20.44 -2.79
C ARG A 117 11.82 -21.96 -2.63
N GLN A 118 12.79 -22.55 -1.92
CA GLN A 118 12.85 -24.01 -1.72
C GLN A 118 11.78 -24.51 -0.75
N SER A 119 11.40 -23.73 0.26
CA SER A 119 10.40 -24.15 1.25
C SER A 119 8.96 -24.22 0.72
N ARG A 120 8.63 -23.47 -0.34
CA ARG A 120 7.29 -23.51 -0.97
C ARG A 120 7.15 -24.66 -1.99
N ALA A 121 8.23 -25.11 -2.61
CA ALA A 121 8.19 -26.25 -3.54
C ALA A 121 7.99 -27.60 -2.81
N ALA A 122 8.51 -27.73 -1.58
CA ALA A 122 8.41 -28.97 -0.80
C ALA A 122 7.01 -29.24 -0.20
N GLN A 123 6.12 -28.24 -0.16
CA GLN A 123 4.78 -28.37 0.46
C GLN A 123 3.67 -28.75 -0.54
N ASN A 124 3.98 -28.90 -1.84
CA ASN A 124 3.00 -29.19 -2.90
C ASN A 124 3.27 -30.51 -3.65
N LEU A 125 3.87 -31.51 -3.01
CA LEU A 125 3.90 -32.87 -3.55
C LEU A 125 2.61 -33.61 -3.16
N PRO A 126 1.85 -34.19 -4.12
CA PRO A 126 0.68 -34.99 -3.80
C PRO A 126 1.10 -36.26 -3.06
N LEU A 127 0.42 -36.56 -1.96
CA LEU A 127 0.56 -37.83 -1.25
C LEU A 127 0.05 -38.95 -2.17
N SER A 128 0.94 -39.89 -2.53
CA SER A 128 0.64 -41.17 -3.18
C SER A 128 0.02 -42.16 -2.21
#